data_AF-A0A4Q1DAN1-F1
#
_entry.id   AF-A0A4Q1DAN1-F1
#
_cell.length_a   1.000
_cell.length_b   1.000
_cell.length_c   1.000
_cell.angle_alpha   90.00
_cell.angle_beta   90.00
_cell.angle_gamma   90.00
#
_symmetry.space_group_name_H-M   'P 1'
#
loop_
_entity.id
_entity.type
_entity.pdbx_description
1 polymer ?
#
loop_
_entity_poly.entity_id
_entity_poly.type
_entity_poly.pdbx_seq_one_letter_code
_entity_poly.pdbx_strand_id
1 'polypeptide(L)'
;MKTAKQTKMNMTTFLFKRGMAFIFMIAAITACTKTETVDAPNRITEFKISNIPEGKDPVYGAINDNSNTITAYLPFYYQLPVIIPEITVSAGAKVTPESGSVVDNLLEAFKTGKELTYTVKPTNGPERIYTLKLETQQSNLLLNELSSDAVNPVVYTFDYTKPGTNSAINLTISGKNILSSPDVNSVVLIDQSTKKEYDMKAALSVTNSPTAGVSLGVYISRYVYNSTTEEAALAKSLPDDAVYTVKVFSYSRQTTLKNPVRITKKRA
;
A
#
# COMPACT_ATOMS: atom_id res chain seq x y z
N MET A 1 -37.76 107.33 4.72
CA MET A 1 -36.33 107.40 4.33
C MET A 1 -36.09 106.30 3.29
N LYS A 2 -35.85 106.72 2.04
CA LYS A 2 -35.39 105.97 0.84
C LYS A 2 -36.08 104.64 0.44
N THR A 3 -36.94 104.78 -0.57
CA THR A 3 -37.06 104.00 -1.82
C THR A 3 -35.88 103.05 -2.16
N ALA A 4 -36.17 101.87 -2.74
CA ALA A 4 -35.95 101.61 -4.19
C ALA A 4 -36.13 100.13 -4.63
N LYS A 5 -36.80 99.99 -5.79
CA LYS A 5 -36.52 99.11 -6.95
C LYS A 5 -36.51 97.56 -6.82
N GLN A 6 -37.64 96.97 -7.19
CA GLN A 6 -37.90 96.24 -8.45
C GLN A 6 -36.67 95.75 -9.28
N THR A 7 -36.68 94.46 -9.69
CA THR A 7 -36.76 94.01 -11.11
C THR A 7 -35.92 92.75 -11.45
N LYS A 8 -36.63 91.70 -11.96
CA LYS A 8 -36.22 90.64 -12.93
C LYS A 8 -35.14 89.63 -12.54
N MET A 9 -35.07 88.42 -13.10
CA MET A 9 -35.98 87.52 -13.85
C MET A 9 -35.16 86.23 -14.04
N ASN A 10 -35.83 85.08 -13.95
CA ASN A 10 -35.52 83.73 -14.44
C ASN A 10 -34.27 83.54 -15.34
N MET A 11 -33.61 82.37 -15.26
CA MET A 11 -33.96 81.20 -16.09
C MET A 11 -32.84 80.15 -16.14
N THR A 12 -33.26 78.88 -16.19
CA THR A 12 -32.65 77.71 -16.85
C THR A 12 -31.57 76.85 -16.17
N THR A 13 -31.90 75.54 -16.17
CA THR A 13 -31.06 74.33 -16.19
C THR A 13 -30.62 73.73 -14.86
N PHE A 14 -31.23 72.61 -14.44
CA PHE A 14 -30.58 71.29 -14.32
C PHE A 14 -31.54 70.22 -13.76
N LEU A 15 -31.81 69.21 -14.59
CA LEU A 15 -32.11 67.79 -14.35
C LEU A 15 -32.53 67.24 -12.96
N PHE A 16 -33.54 66.35 -13.05
CA PHE A 16 -33.69 65.06 -12.34
C PHE A 16 -34.30 65.02 -10.92
N LYS A 17 -35.58 64.64 -10.83
CA LYS A 17 -36.00 63.29 -10.39
C LYS A 17 -37.51 63.10 -10.53
N ARG A 18 -37.88 62.11 -11.35
CA ARG A 18 -39.24 61.66 -11.66
C ARG A 18 -39.71 60.72 -10.56
N GLY A 19 -40.93 60.93 -10.07
CA GLY A 19 -41.74 59.88 -9.47
C GLY A 19 -42.48 59.07 -10.54
N MET A 20 -43.33 58.15 -10.08
CA MET A 20 -44.26 57.28 -10.84
C MET A 20 -43.61 55.96 -11.31
N ALA A 21 -43.80 54.85 -10.59
CA ALA A 21 -44.97 53.97 -10.53
C ALA A 21 -45.01 52.93 -11.67
N PHE A 22 -45.14 51.65 -11.27
CA PHE A 22 -45.54 50.47 -12.05
C PHE A 22 -44.68 50.05 -13.25
N ILE A 23 -43.69 49.19 -13.00
CA ILE A 23 -43.09 48.30 -14.02
C ILE A 23 -43.00 46.89 -13.43
N PHE A 24 -43.75 45.96 -14.03
CA PHE A 24 -43.53 44.52 -14.15
C PHE A 24 -42.48 43.89 -13.19
N MET A 25 -42.94 43.41 -12.04
CA MET A 25 -42.23 42.41 -11.23
C MET A 25 -42.72 41.01 -11.62
N ILE A 26 -42.53 40.63 -12.89
CA ILE A 26 -42.80 39.28 -13.39
C ILE A 26 -41.50 38.48 -13.40
N ALA A 27 -41.53 37.38 -12.65
CA ALA A 27 -40.73 36.17 -12.82
C ALA A 27 -39.19 36.31 -12.80
N ALA A 28 -38.64 36.44 -11.60
CA ALA A 28 -37.33 35.86 -11.29
C ALA A 28 -37.50 34.78 -10.20
N ILE A 29 -38.40 33.82 -10.44
CA ILE A 29 -38.29 32.52 -9.77
C ILE A 29 -37.08 31.87 -10.44
N THR A 30 -35.93 32.06 -9.81
CA THR A 30 -34.72 31.30 -10.07
C THR A 30 -35.09 29.83 -10.12
N ALA A 31 -35.07 29.28 -11.33
CA ALA A 31 -35.04 27.84 -11.54
C ALA A 31 -33.72 27.31 -10.97
N CYS A 32 -33.69 27.11 -9.65
CA CYS A 32 -32.85 26.08 -9.07
C CYS A 32 -33.43 24.76 -9.55
N THR A 33 -33.03 24.32 -10.74
CA THR A 33 -33.16 22.92 -11.10
C THR A 33 -32.30 22.17 -10.09
N LYS A 34 -32.96 21.59 -9.09
CA LYS A 34 -32.35 20.56 -8.25
C LYS A 34 -31.77 19.56 -9.24
N THR A 35 -30.45 19.56 -9.36
CA THR A 35 -29.78 18.62 -10.25
C THR A 35 -29.88 17.29 -9.53
N GLU A 36 -30.93 16.53 -9.86
CA GLU A 36 -31.03 15.12 -9.48
C GLU A 36 -29.84 14.44 -10.15
N THR A 37 -28.73 14.32 -9.43
CA THR A 37 -27.64 13.46 -9.85
C THR A 37 -28.18 12.04 -9.75
N VAL A 38 -28.73 11.53 -10.85
CA VAL A 38 -28.98 10.10 -11.00
C VAL A 38 -27.66 9.41 -10.74
N ASP A 39 -27.61 8.64 -9.66
CA ASP A 39 -26.40 7.92 -9.29
C ASP A 39 -26.03 6.97 -10.43
N ALA A 40 -24.78 7.01 -10.89
CA ALA A 40 -24.40 6.18 -12.02
C ALA A 40 -24.57 4.70 -11.65
N PRO A 41 -25.12 3.85 -12.52
CA PRO A 41 -25.56 2.50 -12.16
C PRO A 41 -24.42 1.51 -11.94
N ASN A 42 -23.15 1.93 -12.10
CA ASN A 42 -21.97 1.08 -12.08
C ASN A 42 -20.89 1.59 -11.11
N ARG A 43 -21.29 2.18 -9.97
CA ARG A 43 -20.36 2.73 -8.97
C ARG A 43 -20.16 1.77 -7.80
N ILE A 44 -18.98 1.90 -7.19
CA ILE A 44 -18.80 1.51 -5.79
C ILE A 44 -19.24 2.71 -4.94
N THR A 45 -20.14 2.48 -4.00
CA THR A 45 -20.70 3.52 -3.12
C THR A 45 -20.12 3.45 -1.71
N GLU A 46 -19.64 2.28 -1.29
CA GLU A 46 -18.86 2.11 -0.06
C GLU A 46 -17.80 1.03 -0.26
N PHE A 47 -16.63 1.25 0.33
CA PHE A 47 -15.57 0.25 0.44
C PHE A 47 -15.01 0.33 1.86
N LYS A 48 -14.93 -0.81 2.55
CA LYS A 48 -14.25 -0.90 3.84
C LYS A 48 -13.60 -2.27 4.01
N ILE A 49 -12.55 -2.33 4.82
CA ILE A 49 -11.86 -3.57 5.18
C ILE A 49 -12.27 -3.93 6.59
N SER A 50 -12.90 -5.09 6.77
CA SER A 50 -13.56 -5.46 8.02
C SER A 50 -12.80 -6.47 8.88
N ASN A 51 -11.77 -7.15 8.35
CA ASN A 51 -10.93 -8.08 9.10
C ASN A 51 -9.87 -7.36 9.96
N ILE A 52 -10.30 -6.36 10.72
CA ILE A 52 -9.47 -5.56 11.63
C ILE A 52 -9.52 -6.17 13.04
N PRO A 53 -8.48 -6.03 13.88
CA PRO A 53 -8.52 -6.51 15.27
C PRO A 53 -9.76 -6.05 16.05
N GLU A 54 -10.22 -6.90 16.97
CA GLU A 54 -11.42 -6.66 17.77
C GLU A 54 -11.38 -5.30 18.50
N GLY A 55 -12.52 -4.62 18.54
CA GLY A 55 -12.66 -3.31 19.20
C GLY A 55 -12.07 -2.13 18.42
N LYS A 56 -11.80 -2.32 17.12
CA LYS A 56 -11.32 -1.26 16.21
C LYS A 56 -12.31 -1.05 15.06
N ASP A 57 -12.36 0.19 14.57
CA ASP A 57 -13.15 0.54 13.40
C ASP A 57 -12.56 -0.08 12.12
N PRO A 58 -13.41 -0.43 11.13
CA PRO A 58 -12.94 -0.89 9.84
C PRO A 58 -12.14 0.19 9.13
N VAL A 59 -11.26 -0.22 8.21
CA VAL A 59 -10.52 0.73 7.38
C VAL A 59 -11.37 1.10 6.18
N TYR A 60 -11.87 2.33 6.13
CA TYR A 60 -12.65 2.84 5.01
C TYR A 60 -11.74 3.22 3.82
N GLY A 61 -12.22 2.94 2.61
CA GLY A 61 -11.60 3.34 1.36
C GLY A 61 -12.19 4.64 0.83
N ALA A 62 -11.34 5.58 0.44
CA ALA A 62 -11.76 6.78 -0.29
C ALA A 62 -11.99 6.43 -1.76
N ILE A 63 -13.23 6.55 -2.23
CA ILE A 63 -13.62 6.25 -3.60
C ILE A 63 -13.51 7.51 -4.46
N ASN A 64 -12.85 7.39 -5.61
CA ASN A 64 -12.73 8.46 -6.60
C ASN A 64 -13.23 7.96 -7.95
N ASP A 65 -14.47 8.33 -8.28
CA ASP A 65 -15.16 7.92 -9.51
C ASP A 65 -14.61 8.54 -10.80
N ASN A 66 -13.85 9.64 -10.71
CA ASN A 66 -13.27 10.29 -11.87
C ASN A 66 -12.02 9.55 -12.35
N SER A 67 -11.26 8.97 -11.41
CA SER A 67 -10.05 8.19 -11.68
C SER A 67 -10.28 6.67 -11.59
N ASN A 68 -11.49 6.24 -11.23
CA ASN A 68 -11.83 4.86 -10.88
C ASN A 68 -10.83 4.25 -9.91
N THR A 69 -10.59 4.92 -8.78
CA THR A 69 -9.68 4.41 -7.74
C THR A 69 -10.37 4.31 -6.40
N ILE A 70 -9.89 3.37 -5.58
CA ILE A 70 -10.22 3.25 -4.16
C ILE A 70 -8.91 3.37 -3.42
N THR A 71 -8.78 4.30 -2.49
CA THR A 71 -7.56 4.44 -1.67
C THR A 71 -7.86 4.06 -0.23
N ALA A 72 -7.25 2.99 0.27
CA ALA A 72 -7.36 2.55 1.65
C ALA A 72 -6.03 2.75 2.37
N TYR A 73 -6.05 3.51 3.46
CA TYR A 73 -4.88 3.75 4.30
C TYR A 73 -4.79 2.66 5.37
N LEU A 74 -3.90 1.69 5.16
CA LEU A 74 -3.72 0.56 6.06
C LEU A 74 -2.78 0.91 7.22
N PRO A 75 -3.26 0.92 8.47
CA PRO A 75 -2.39 1.09 9.62
C PRO A 75 -1.43 -0.10 9.72
N PHE A 76 -0.13 0.16 9.67
CA PHE A 76 0.89 -0.89 9.60
C PHE A 76 0.90 -1.79 10.84
N TYR A 77 0.45 -1.28 12.00
CA TYR A 77 0.44 -2.01 13.26
C TYR A 77 -0.61 -3.13 13.30
N TYR A 78 -1.56 -3.18 12.36
CA TYR A 78 -2.44 -4.34 12.19
C TYR A 78 -1.72 -5.52 11.52
N GLN A 79 -0.62 -5.29 10.80
CA GLN A 79 0.22 -6.32 10.18
C GLN A 79 -0.58 -7.35 9.36
N LEU A 80 -1.60 -6.88 8.63
CA LEU A 80 -2.55 -7.73 7.91
C LEU A 80 -1.87 -8.42 6.71
N PRO A 81 -1.72 -9.75 6.69
CA PRO A 81 -1.22 -10.45 5.50
C PRO A 81 -2.29 -10.61 4.41
N VAL A 82 -3.57 -10.46 4.81
CA VAL A 82 -4.76 -10.59 3.98
C VAL A 82 -5.77 -9.50 4.37
N ILE A 83 -6.63 -9.10 3.43
CA ILE A 83 -7.77 -8.21 3.71
C ILE A 83 -9.08 -8.85 3.24
N ILE A 84 -10.18 -8.49 3.90
CA ILE A 84 -11.54 -8.89 3.54
C ILE A 84 -12.34 -7.60 3.28
N PRO A 85 -12.49 -7.21 2.01
CA PRO A 85 -13.22 -5.99 1.65
C PRO A 85 -14.73 -6.21 1.63
N GLU A 86 -15.46 -5.36 2.34
CA GLU A 86 -16.89 -5.20 2.22
C GLU A 86 -17.18 -4.02 1.27
N ILE A 87 -17.90 -4.32 0.19
CA ILE A 87 -18.12 -3.40 -0.93
C ILE A 87 -19.63 -3.26 -1.16
N THR A 88 -20.10 -2.02 -1.13
CA THR A 88 -21.45 -1.67 -1.58
C THR A 88 -21.35 -1.03 -2.96
N VAL A 89 -22.25 -1.42 -3.87
CA VAL A 89 -22.31 -0.89 -5.24
C VAL A 89 -23.68 -0.27 -5.51
N SER A 90 -23.81 0.44 -6.64
CA SER A 90 -25.07 0.97 -7.13
C SER A 90 -26.18 -0.09 -7.15
N ALA A 91 -27.42 0.32 -6.91
CA ALA A 91 -28.56 -0.57 -6.84
C ALA A 91 -28.68 -1.47 -8.08
N GLY A 92 -28.80 -2.79 -7.87
CA GLY A 92 -28.89 -3.80 -8.92
C GLY A 92 -27.58 -4.18 -9.60
N ALA A 93 -26.48 -3.46 -9.33
CA ALA A 93 -25.15 -3.83 -9.84
C ALA A 93 -24.55 -5.00 -9.05
N LYS A 94 -23.55 -5.64 -9.65
CA LYS A 94 -22.70 -6.68 -9.02
C LYS A 94 -21.24 -6.26 -9.07
N VAL A 95 -20.44 -6.72 -8.12
CA VAL A 95 -18.99 -6.50 -8.09
C VAL A 95 -18.23 -7.81 -8.18
N THR A 96 -17.12 -7.80 -8.93
CA THR A 96 -16.18 -8.91 -9.04
C THR A 96 -14.75 -8.40 -8.75
N PRO A 97 -13.99 -9.00 -7.81
CA PRO A 97 -14.40 -10.03 -6.86
C PRO A 97 -15.62 -9.65 -6.02
N GLU A 98 -16.38 -10.64 -5.53
CA GLU A 98 -17.57 -10.41 -4.72
C GLU A 98 -17.20 -9.76 -3.38
N SER A 99 -18.08 -8.92 -2.84
CA SER A 99 -17.94 -8.38 -1.49
C SER A 99 -17.72 -9.51 -0.47
N GLY A 100 -16.75 -9.35 0.43
CA GLY A 100 -16.33 -10.37 1.38
C GLY A 100 -15.31 -11.38 0.84
N SER A 101 -14.91 -11.27 -0.44
CA SER A 101 -13.83 -12.12 -0.98
C SER A 101 -12.50 -11.80 -0.30
N VAL A 102 -11.76 -12.84 0.09
CA VAL A 102 -10.43 -12.68 0.67
C VAL A 102 -9.45 -12.21 -0.40
N VAL A 103 -8.73 -11.12 -0.13
CA VAL A 103 -7.52 -10.75 -0.86
C VAL A 103 -6.33 -11.23 -0.04
N ASP A 104 -5.70 -12.30 -0.51
CA ASP A 104 -4.57 -12.94 0.16
C ASP A 104 -3.21 -12.41 -0.32
N ASN A 105 -2.14 -12.88 0.33
CA ASN A 105 -0.75 -12.67 -0.09
C ASN A 105 -0.38 -11.20 -0.34
N LEU A 106 -0.80 -10.29 0.53
CA LEU A 106 -0.54 -8.85 0.36
C LEU A 106 0.96 -8.52 0.26
N LEU A 107 1.81 -9.28 0.97
CA LEU A 107 3.26 -9.15 0.84
C LEU A 107 3.71 -9.34 -0.61
N GLU A 108 3.19 -10.36 -1.30
CA GLU A 108 3.54 -10.62 -2.70
C GLU A 108 2.99 -9.54 -3.63
N ALA A 109 1.77 -9.05 -3.36
CA ALA A 109 1.21 -7.92 -4.09
C ALA A 109 2.10 -6.67 -3.98
N PHE A 110 2.61 -6.36 -2.78
CA PHE A 110 3.56 -5.25 -2.59
C PHE A 110 4.93 -5.51 -3.25
N LYS A 111 5.44 -6.75 -3.19
CA LYS A 111 6.72 -7.13 -3.81
C LYS A 111 6.70 -6.94 -5.33
N THR A 112 5.61 -7.36 -5.96
CA THR A 112 5.47 -7.41 -7.43
C THR A 112 4.81 -6.16 -8.01
N GLY A 113 4.18 -5.32 -7.18
CA GLY A 113 3.34 -4.22 -7.64
C GLY A 113 2.06 -4.70 -8.32
N LYS A 114 1.56 -5.90 -7.97
CA LYS A 114 0.34 -6.46 -8.54
C LYS A 114 -0.83 -5.52 -8.29
N GLU A 115 -1.50 -5.12 -9.36
CA GLU A 115 -2.72 -4.32 -9.26
C GLU A 115 -3.89 -5.16 -8.71
N LEU A 116 -4.62 -4.57 -7.78
CA LEU A 116 -5.84 -5.13 -7.22
C LEU A 116 -7.01 -4.35 -7.81
N THR A 117 -7.96 -5.04 -8.44
CA THR A 117 -9.06 -4.38 -9.16
C THR A 117 -10.43 -4.96 -8.80
N TYR A 118 -11.46 -4.13 -8.93
CA TYR A 118 -12.87 -4.50 -8.76
C TYR A 118 -13.68 -4.03 -9.96
N THR A 119 -14.37 -4.94 -10.61
CA THR A 119 -15.25 -4.66 -11.74
C THR A 119 -16.69 -4.59 -11.25
N VAL A 120 -17.32 -3.43 -11.42
CA VAL A 120 -18.75 -3.22 -11.18
C VAL A 120 -19.52 -3.38 -12.47
N LYS A 121 -20.44 -4.33 -12.48
CA LYS A 121 -21.34 -4.63 -13.60
C LYS A 121 -22.76 -4.18 -13.27
N PRO A 122 -23.31 -3.16 -13.96
CA PRO A 122 -24.71 -2.78 -13.82
C PRO A 122 -25.64 -3.79 -14.49
N THR A 123 -26.94 -3.72 -14.21
CA THR A 123 -27.96 -4.49 -14.96
C THR A 123 -27.99 -4.10 -16.44
N ASN A 124 -27.84 -2.80 -16.73
CA ASN A 124 -27.80 -2.23 -18.08
C ASN A 124 -26.69 -1.18 -18.16
N GLY A 125 -25.92 -1.18 -19.24
CA GLY A 125 -24.85 -0.22 -19.49
C GLY A 125 -23.44 -0.80 -19.31
N PRO A 126 -22.40 0.05 -19.42
CA PRO A 126 -21.01 -0.40 -19.40
C PRO A 126 -20.54 -0.78 -17.99
N GLU A 127 -19.63 -1.74 -17.94
CA GLU A 127 -18.90 -2.08 -16.71
C GLU A 127 -17.93 -0.96 -16.33
N ARG A 128 -17.59 -0.88 -15.05
CA ARG A 128 -16.59 0.05 -14.51
C ARG A 128 -15.58 -0.71 -13.69
N ILE A 129 -14.29 -0.46 -13.93
CA ILE A 129 -13.20 -1.13 -13.20
C ILE A 129 -12.55 -0.10 -12.28
N TYR A 130 -12.49 -0.42 -10.98
CA TYR A 130 -11.79 0.36 -9.97
C TYR A 130 -10.46 -0.30 -9.61
N THR A 131 -9.39 0.49 -9.48
CA THR A 131 -8.11 0.02 -8.93
C THR A 131 -8.03 0.36 -7.44
N LEU A 132 -7.80 -0.66 -6.61
CA LEU A 132 -7.54 -0.53 -5.19
C LEU A 132 -6.06 -0.17 -4.94
N LYS A 133 -5.85 0.97 -4.30
CA LYS A 133 -4.56 1.45 -3.80
C LYS A 133 -4.49 1.25 -2.31
N LEU A 134 -3.59 0.38 -1.88
CA LEU A 134 -3.29 0.13 -0.48
C LEU A 134 -2.09 0.97 -0.06
N GLU A 135 -2.33 2.01 0.73
CA GLU A 135 -1.30 2.90 1.24
C GLU A 135 -0.99 2.53 2.69
N THR A 136 0.17 1.92 2.93
CA THR A 136 0.56 1.58 4.30
C THR A 136 1.27 2.74 4.97
N GLN A 137 0.95 2.95 6.24
CA GLN A 137 1.55 4.02 7.05
C GLN A 137 2.89 3.61 7.69
N GLN A 138 3.57 2.60 7.14
CA GLN A 138 4.86 2.13 7.66
C GLN A 138 5.99 3.08 7.27
N SER A 139 6.90 3.36 8.21
CA SER A 139 8.16 4.07 7.90
C SER A 139 9.14 3.20 7.10
N ASN A 140 10.09 3.82 6.42
CA ASN A 140 11.11 3.11 5.65
C ASN A 140 11.95 2.16 6.53
N LEU A 141 12.36 1.03 5.97
CA LEU A 141 13.27 0.09 6.63
C LEU A 141 14.66 0.70 6.76
N LEU A 142 15.23 0.62 7.95
CA LEU A 142 16.60 1.02 8.24
C LEU A 142 17.33 -0.18 8.83
N LEU A 143 18.08 -0.90 8.00
CA LEU A 143 18.69 -2.17 8.38
C LEU A 143 20.18 -2.02 8.64
N ASN A 144 20.69 -2.82 9.56
CA ASN A 144 22.12 -2.98 9.79
C ASN A 144 22.70 -3.83 8.65
N GLU A 145 23.89 -3.46 8.18
CA GLU A 145 24.61 -4.26 7.20
C GLU A 145 25.06 -5.59 7.82
N LEU A 146 24.97 -6.67 7.04
CA LEU A 146 25.49 -7.98 7.43
C LEU A 146 27.00 -8.10 7.21
N SER A 147 27.54 -7.33 6.27
CA SER A 147 28.96 -7.24 5.97
C SER A 147 29.42 -5.78 6.07
N SER A 148 30.62 -5.54 6.60
CA SER A 148 31.22 -4.20 6.60
C SER A 148 31.94 -3.85 5.30
N ASP A 149 32.33 -4.85 4.50
CA ASP A 149 33.09 -4.71 3.27
C ASP A 149 32.35 -5.37 2.10
N ALA A 150 32.27 -4.66 0.98
CA ALA A 150 31.67 -5.17 -0.25
C ALA A 150 32.63 -6.00 -1.11
N VAL A 151 33.94 -5.77 -0.99
CA VAL A 151 34.98 -6.51 -1.72
C VAL A 151 35.24 -7.85 -1.05
N ASN A 152 35.30 -7.85 0.29
CA ASN A 152 35.51 -9.03 1.11
C ASN A 152 34.28 -9.28 2.00
N PRO A 153 33.15 -9.73 1.42
CA PRO A 153 31.94 -9.91 2.18
C PRO A 153 32.09 -11.01 3.24
N VAL A 154 31.32 -10.89 4.32
CA VAL A 154 31.18 -11.97 5.31
C VAL A 154 30.78 -13.27 4.62
N VAL A 155 31.41 -14.38 5.03
CA VAL A 155 31.20 -15.71 4.44
C VAL A 155 30.43 -16.59 5.41
N TYR A 156 29.23 -17.01 4.99
CA TYR A 156 28.45 -18.04 5.67
C TYR A 156 28.78 -19.40 5.04
N THR A 157 29.36 -20.31 5.84
CA THR A 157 29.77 -21.63 5.37
C THR A 157 28.82 -22.69 5.88
N PHE A 158 28.37 -23.54 4.97
CA PHE A 158 27.59 -24.73 5.25
C PHE A 158 28.43 -25.97 4.93
N ASP A 159 28.93 -26.64 5.95
CA ASP A 159 29.89 -27.74 5.82
C ASP A 159 29.20 -29.11 6.02
N TYR A 160 29.15 -29.91 4.95
CA TYR A 160 28.61 -31.26 4.96
C TYR A 160 29.68 -32.34 5.16
N THR A 161 30.96 -31.98 5.09
CA THR A 161 32.08 -32.93 5.05
C THR A 161 32.28 -33.69 6.37
N LYS A 162 31.70 -33.20 7.46
CA LYS A 162 31.79 -33.81 8.80
C LYS A 162 30.42 -34.33 9.27
N PRO A 163 30.17 -35.65 9.21
CA PRO A 163 28.99 -36.24 9.84
C PRO A 163 28.92 -35.87 11.33
N GLY A 164 27.74 -35.54 11.83
CA GLY A 164 27.52 -35.22 13.25
C GLY A 164 27.79 -33.77 13.68
N THR A 165 28.32 -32.89 12.80
CA THR A 165 28.43 -31.45 13.11
C THR A 165 27.16 -30.68 12.72
N ASN A 166 26.66 -29.87 13.63
CA ASN A 166 25.56 -28.93 13.36
C ASN A 166 26.09 -27.72 12.58
N SER A 167 26.30 -27.87 11.28
CA SER A 167 26.53 -26.72 10.39
C SER A 167 25.18 -26.08 10.07
N ALA A 168 25.16 -24.75 9.98
CA ALA A 168 23.99 -23.99 9.56
C ALA A 168 24.39 -22.67 8.89
N ILE A 169 23.57 -22.20 7.96
CA ILE A 169 23.57 -20.81 7.53
C ILE A 169 22.66 -20.06 8.50
N ASN A 170 23.15 -18.99 9.10
CA ASN A 170 22.38 -18.13 10.00
C ASN A 170 22.65 -16.66 9.66
N LEU A 171 21.77 -16.04 8.88
CA LEU A 171 21.78 -14.61 8.65
C LEU A 171 20.80 -13.98 9.64
N THR A 172 21.29 -13.10 10.51
CA THR A 172 20.45 -12.32 11.42
C THR A 172 20.38 -10.87 10.93
N ILE A 173 19.25 -10.51 10.32
CA ILE A 173 18.95 -9.16 9.87
C ILE A 173 18.27 -8.40 11.01
N SER A 174 18.86 -7.28 11.41
CA SER A 174 18.32 -6.40 12.45
C SER A 174 18.25 -4.97 11.95
N GLY A 175 17.45 -4.14 12.62
CA GLY A 175 17.27 -2.74 12.23
C GLY A 175 16.02 -2.13 12.85
N LYS A 176 15.53 -1.06 12.23
CA LYS A 176 14.30 -0.36 12.60
C LYS A 176 13.20 -0.63 11.58
N ASN A 177 11.97 -0.56 12.08
CA ASN A 177 10.71 -0.62 11.30
C ASN A 177 10.41 -1.98 10.64
N ILE A 178 11.11 -3.05 11.06
CA ILE A 178 10.73 -4.43 10.75
C ILE A 178 9.48 -4.78 11.57
N LEU A 179 8.47 -5.36 10.93
CA LEU A 179 7.25 -5.80 11.61
C LEU A 179 7.44 -7.20 12.22
N SER A 180 6.75 -7.48 13.32
CA SER A 180 6.95 -8.70 14.11
C SER A 180 6.26 -9.94 13.53
N SER A 181 5.29 -9.78 12.64
CA SER A 181 4.54 -10.90 12.05
C SER A 181 5.37 -11.58 10.96
N PRO A 182 5.58 -12.90 11.01
CA PRO A 182 6.33 -13.62 9.97
C PRO A 182 5.65 -13.53 8.60
N ASP A 183 4.33 -13.42 8.53
CA ASP A 183 3.57 -13.46 7.28
C ASP A 183 3.81 -12.23 6.40
N VAL A 184 4.13 -11.10 7.02
CA VAL A 184 4.41 -9.84 6.32
C VAL A 184 5.90 -9.60 6.06
N ASN A 185 6.79 -10.55 6.35
CA ASN A 185 8.22 -10.42 6.08
C ASN A 185 8.71 -11.39 5.00
N SER A 186 9.74 -10.99 4.25
CA SER A 186 10.50 -11.86 3.35
C SER A 186 11.94 -11.35 3.25
N VAL A 187 12.88 -12.29 3.06
CA VAL A 187 14.28 -11.99 2.73
C VAL A 187 14.54 -12.68 1.40
N VAL A 188 15.08 -11.95 0.44
CA VAL A 188 15.43 -12.46 -0.89
C VAL A 188 16.94 -12.36 -1.06
N LEU A 189 17.57 -13.49 -1.36
CA LEU A 189 18.95 -13.54 -1.78
C LEU A 189 19.01 -13.42 -3.29
N ILE A 190 19.76 -12.45 -3.80
CA ILE A 190 19.92 -12.22 -5.24
C ILE A 190 21.36 -12.58 -5.60
N ASP A 191 21.55 -13.66 -6.34
CA ASP A 191 22.87 -14.08 -6.82
C ASP A 191 23.43 -12.99 -7.75
N GLN A 192 24.59 -12.44 -7.40
CA GLN A 192 25.17 -11.33 -8.16
C GLN A 192 25.62 -11.73 -9.57
N SER A 193 25.94 -13.00 -9.79
CA SER A 193 26.41 -13.51 -11.08
C SER A 193 25.25 -13.81 -12.02
N THR A 194 24.23 -14.53 -11.55
CA THR A 194 23.11 -14.99 -12.37
C THR A 194 21.89 -14.07 -12.33
N LYS A 195 21.84 -13.14 -11.36
CA LYS A 195 20.68 -12.32 -11.01
C LYS A 195 19.45 -13.13 -10.57
N LYS A 196 19.60 -14.44 -10.35
CA LYS A 196 18.52 -15.27 -9.85
C LYS A 196 18.18 -14.90 -8.42
N GLU A 197 16.89 -14.72 -8.18
CA GLU A 197 16.33 -14.43 -6.86
C GLU A 197 15.92 -15.73 -6.15
N TYR A 198 16.22 -15.80 -4.87
CA TYR A 198 15.84 -16.90 -3.98
C TYR A 198 15.07 -16.30 -2.79
N ASP A 199 13.76 -16.52 -2.74
CA ASP A 199 12.95 -16.10 -1.60
C ASP A 199 13.19 -17.05 -0.42
N MET A 200 13.67 -16.50 0.70
CA MET A 200 14.01 -17.23 1.91
C MET A 200 12.81 -17.45 2.84
N LYS A 201 11.57 -17.18 2.40
CA LYS A 201 10.36 -17.32 3.22
C LYS A 201 10.28 -18.67 3.96
N ALA A 202 10.61 -19.78 3.30
CA ALA A 202 10.58 -21.12 3.89
C ALA A 202 11.63 -21.32 5.01
N ALA A 203 12.71 -20.53 5.01
CA ALA A 203 13.79 -20.55 6.01
C ALA A 203 13.73 -19.36 6.98
N LEU A 204 12.67 -18.54 6.89
CA LEU A 204 12.55 -17.28 7.61
C LEU A 204 11.98 -17.51 9.00
N SER A 205 12.61 -16.90 9.99
CA SER A 205 12.12 -16.77 11.36
C SER A 205 12.08 -15.30 11.75
N VAL A 206 11.14 -14.96 12.64
CA VAL A 206 11.06 -13.61 13.23
C VAL A 206 11.26 -13.74 14.73
N THR A 207 12.22 -13.00 15.26
CA THR A 207 12.46 -12.90 16.69
C THR A 207 12.10 -11.49 17.15
N ASN A 208 11.37 -11.38 18.25
CA ASN A 208 11.05 -10.11 18.88
C ASN A 208 11.66 -10.07 20.29
N SER A 209 12.56 -9.12 20.51
CA SER A 209 13.23 -8.90 21.79
C SER A 209 12.86 -7.53 22.36
N PRO A 210 12.52 -7.43 23.66
CA PRO A 210 12.29 -6.13 24.30
C PRO A 210 13.49 -5.17 24.21
N THR A 211 14.71 -5.70 24.14
CA THR A 211 15.95 -4.90 24.13
C THR A 211 16.53 -4.71 22.73
N ALA A 212 16.42 -5.71 21.86
CA ALA A 212 17.01 -5.69 20.52
C ALA A 212 15.99 -5.36 19.41
N GLY A 213 14.70 -5.27 19.73
CA GLY A 213 13.62 -5.08 18.76
C GLY A 213 13.35 -6.34 17.95
N VAL A 214 12.79 -6.14 16.75
CA VAL A 214 12.47 -7.23 15.82
C VAL A 214 13.68 -7.52 14.94
N SER A 215 14.02 -8.81 14.78
CA SER A 215 15.03 -9.30 13.85
C SER A 215 14.49 -10.44 12.99
N LEU A 216 14.95 -10.51 11.75
CA LEU A 216 14.68 -11.62 10.84
C LEU A 216 15.87 -12.56 10.83
N GLY A 217 15.63 -13.85 11.07
CA GLY A 217 16.62 -14.90 10.94
C GLY A 217 16.36 -15.72 9.69
N VAL A 218 17.35 -15.84 8.79
CA VAL A 218 17.35 -16.89 7.76
C VAL A 218 18.20 -18.03 8.28
N TYR A 219 17.56 -19.14 8.62
CA TYR A 219 18.20 -20.31 9.20
C TYR A 219 18.04 -21.52 8.30
N ILE A 220 19.15 -22.10 7.87
CA ILE A 220 19.19 -23.34 7.09
C ILE A 220 20.14 -24.30 7.80
N SER A 221 19.62 -25.39 8.35
CA SER A 221 20.44 -26.39 9.06
C SER A 221 20.68 -27.65 8.24
N ARG A 222 21.74 -28.39 8.60
CA ARG A 222 22.04 -29.70 7.99
C ARG A 222 20.88 -30.69 8.12
N TYR A 223 20.19 -30.67 9.27
CA TYR A 223 19.05 -31.56 9.52
C TYR A 223 17.90 -31.29 8.56
N VAL A 224 17.58 -30.01 8.35
CA VAL A 224 16.52 -29.65 7.40
C VAL A 224 16.96 -29.90 5.97
N TYR A 225 18.22 -29.67 5.61
CA TYR A 225 18.73 -29.93 4.26
C TYR A 225 18.48 -31.36 3.77
N ASN A 226 18.61 -32.37 4.64
CA ASN A 226 18.39 -33.77 4.27
C ASN A 226 16.90 -34.19 4.26
N SER A 227 15.99 -33.28 4.62
CA SER A 227 14.55 -33.53 4.58
C SER A 227 13.94 -33.27 3.20
N THR A 228 12.62 -33.44 3.11
CA THR A 228 11.79 -33.17 1.92
C THR A 228 10.97 -31.89 2.06
N THR A 229 11.30 -31.00 2.99
CA THR A 229 10.59 -29.74 3.20
C THR A 229 10.90 -28.71 2.11
N GLU A 230 10.08 -27.66 2.02
CA GLU A 230 10.36 -26.51 1.15
C GLU A 230 11.68 -25.81 1.50
N GLU A 231 12.01 -25.70 2.80
CA GLU A 231 13.30 -25.18 3.27
C GLU A 231 14.47 -26.03 2.72
N ALA A 232 14.32 -27.37 2.71
CA ALA A 232 15.33 -28.28 2.18
C ALA A 232 15.51 -28.09 0.66
N ALA A 233 14.40 -27.97 -0.08
CA ALA A 233 14.43 -27.71 -1.52
C ALA A 233 15.10 -26.37 -1.84
N LEU A 234 14.77 -25.33 -1.08
CA LEU A 234 15.39 -24.01 -1.16
C LEU A 234 16.91 -24.09 -0.94
N ALA A 235 17.34 -24.73 0.15
CA ALA A 235 18.75 -24.88 0.49
C ALA A 235 19.55 -25.68 -0.57
N LYS A 236 18.93 -26.69 -1.17
CA LYS A 236 19.49 -27.46 -2.30
C LYS A 236 19.63 -26.60 -3.56
N SER A 237 18.68 -25.68 -3.78
CA SER A 237 18.65 -24.83 -4.98
C SER A 237 19.71 -23.72 -5.00
N LEU A 238 20.24 -23.31 -3.84
CA LEU A 238 21.31 -22.31 -3.77
C LEU A 238 22.60 -22.84 -4.45
N PRO A 239 23.36 -22.01 -5.18
CA PRO A 239 24.71 -22.35 -5.63
C PRO A 239 25.65 -22.81 -4.51
N ASP A 240 26.65 -23.62 -4.85
CA ASP A 240 27.64 -24.09 -3.87
C ASP A 240 28.60 -23.00 -3.40
N ASP A 241 28.84 -21.99 -4.23
CA ASP A 241 29.64 -20.83 -3.84
C ASP A 241 29.15 -19.63 -4.65
N ALA A 242 28.55 -18.66 -3.97
CA ALA A 242 28.05 -17.46 -4.61
C ALA A 242 28.02 -16.26 -3.65
N VAL A 243 28.10 -15.08 -4.26
CA VAL A 243 27.95 -13.78 -3.60
C VAL A 243 26.53 -13.28 -3.85
N TYR A 244 25.84 -12.91 -2.78
CA TYR A 244 24.44 -12.50 -2.80
C TYR A 244 24.27 -11.07 -2.33
N THR A 245 23.49 -10.31 -3.08
CA THR A 245 22.84 -9.11 -2.56
C THR A 245 21.64 -9.53 -1.72
N VAL A 246 21.46 -8.91 -0.56
CA VAL A 246 20.37 -9.24 0.37
C VAL A 246 19.29 -8.16 0.28
N LYS A 247 18.11 -8.55 -0.17
CA LYS A 247 16.93 -7.69 -0.24
C LYS A 247 15.93 -8.11 0.81
N VAL A 248 15.36 -7.16 1.53
CA VAL A 248 14.47 -7.42 2.66
C VAL A 248 13.17 -6.70 2.44
N PHE A 249 12.08 -7.42 2.67
CA PHE A 249 10.72 -6.93 2.62
C PHE A 249 10.09 -7.06 4.00
N SER A 250 9.42 -6.01 4.43
CA SER A 250 8.56 -6.00 5.61
C SER A 250 7.34 -5.18 5.24
N TYR A 251 6.24 -5.89 5.04
CA TYR A 251 4.96 -5.41 4.55
C TYR A 251 5.11 -4.69 3.22
N SER A 252 4.69 -3.43 3.08
CA SER A 252 4.84 -2.69 1.82
C SER A 252 6.19 -1.99 1.66
N ARG A 253 7.11 -2.14 2.62
CA ARG A 253 8.44 -1.55 2.56
C ARG A 253 9.47 -2.61 2.18
N GLN A 254 10.44 -2.17 1.40
CA GLN A 254 11.58 -2.97 1.00
C GLN A 254 12.85 -2.15 1.12
N THR A 255 13.97 -2.81 1.36
CA THR A 255 15.30 -2.21 1.23
C THR A 255 16.31 -3.28 0.82
N THR A 256 17.43 -2.85 0.26
CA THR A 256 18.52 -3.72 -0.16
C THR A 256 19.75 -3.35 0.65
N LEU A 257 20.38 -4.34 1.28
CA LEU A 257 21.64 -4.12 1.98
C LEU A 257 22.71 -3.71 0.96
N LYS A 258 23.55 -2.74 1.35
CA LYS A 258 24.59 -2.20 0.49
C LYS A 258 25.69 -3.23 0.23
N ASN A 259 26.10 -3.95 1.27
CA ASN A 259 27.21 -4.88 1.19
C ASN A 259 26.67 -6.32 1.02
N PRO A 260 27.21 -7.09 0.06
CA PRO A 260 26.78 -8.47 -0.13
C PRO A 260 27.25 -9.39 0.99
N VAL A 261 26.77 -10.63 0.91
CA VAL A 261 27.24 -11.76 1.71
C VAL A 261 27.66 -12.89 0.78
N ARG A 262 28.62 -13.72 1.17
CA ARG A 262 28.99 -14.93 0.44
C ARG A 262 28.43 -16.14 1.16
N ILE A 263 27.81 -17.06 0.43
CA ILE A 263 27.40 -18.36 0.98
C ILE A 263 28.21 -19.44 0.26
N THR A 264 28.84 -20.31 1.06
CA THR A 264 29.62 -21.45 0.56
C THR A 264 29.08 -22.75 1.14
N LYS A 265 29.00 -23.79 0.31
CA LYS A 265 28.57 -25.14 0.65
C LYS A 265 29.73 -26.09 0.39
N LYS A 266 30.24 -26.72 1.44
CA LYS A 266 31.32 -27.72 1.33
C LYS A 266 30.71 -29.11 1.30
N ARG A 267 30.61 -29.70 0.11
CA ARG A 267 30.15 -31.08 -0.07
C ARG A 267 31.34 -32.04 0.11
N ALA A 268 31.06 -33.23 0.64
CA ALA A 268 32.01 -34.33 0.70
C ALA A 268 32.26 -34.91 -0.71
#